data_AF-G5IHL6-F1
#
_entry.id   AF-G5IHL6-F1
#
_cell.length_a   1.000
_cell.length_b   1.000
_cell.length_c   1.000
_cell.angle_alpha   90.00
_cell.angle_beta   90.00
_cell.angle_gamma   90.00
#
_symmetry.space_group_name_H-M   'P 1'
#
loop_
_entity.id
_entity.type
_entity.pdbx_description
1 polymer ?
#
loop_
_entity_poly.entity_id
_entity_poly.type
_entity_poly.pdbx_seq_one_letter_code
_entity_poly.pdbx_strand_id
1 'polypeptide(L)' 'MSKRIKPVQPGQTFGDLETRWYWNTKSGERVWKCVCTCGGYCMVKERGLTEHLVTNCGCKGGYGR' A
#
# COMPACT_ATOMS: atom_id res chain seq x y z
N MET A 1 -6.62 4.89 -25.85
CA MET A 1 -5.88 5.91 -25.06
C MET A 1 -5.41 5.27 -23.77
N SER A 2 -4.18 4.75 -23.74
CA SER A 2 -3.62 4.06 -22.57
C SER A 2 -3.41 5.08 -21.46
N LYS A 3 -4.33 5.15 -20.49
CA LYS A 3 -4.13 5.94 -19.26
C LYS A 3 -2.84 5.43 -18.63
N ARG A 4 -1.76 6.23 -18.70
CA ARG A 4 -0.50 5.96 -18.02
C ARG A 4 -0.76 6.06 -16.52
N ILE A 5 -1.19 4.96 -15.91
CA ILE A 5 -1.21 4.82 -14.46
C ILE A 5 0.26 4.88 -14.05
N LYS A 6 0.64 5.97 -13.38
CA LYS A 6 2.01 6.11 -12.90
C LYS A 6 2.23 5.03 -11.83
N PRO A 7 3.34 4.27 -11.91
CA PRO A 7 3.68 3.31 -10.88
C PRO A 7 3.82 4.02 -9.53
N VAL A 8 3.52 3.29 -8.46
CA VAL A 8 3.70 3.81 -7.10
C VAL A 8 5.19 4.04 -6.85
N GLN A 9 5.52 5.06 -6.07
CA GLN A 9 6.90 5.41 -5.72
C GLN A 9 7.15 5.20 -4.22
N PRO A 10 8.41 4.95 -3.79
CA PRO A 10 8.77 4.96 -2.37
C PRO A 10 8.64 6.39 -1.80
N GLY A 11 8.21 6.50 -0.55
CA GLY A 11 7.89 7.77 0.12
C GLY A 11 6.51 8.34 -0.21
N GLN A 12 5.67 7.57 -0.90
CA GLN A 12 4.32 7.97 -1.26
C GLN A 12 3.34 7.57 -0.15
N THR A 13 2.45 8.48 0.20
CA THR A 13 1.47 8.28 1.28
C THR A 13 0.11 7.86 0.73
N PHE A 14 -0.45 6.79 1.29
CA PHE A 14 -1.78 6.25 1.00
C PHE A 14 -2.58 6.18 2.30
N GLY A 15 -3.31 7.26 2.63
CA GLY A 15 -3.97 7.38 3.93
C GLY A 15 -2.95 7.50 5.06
N ASP A 16 -2.97 6.56 6.00
CA ASP A 16 -2.02 6.48 7.11
C ASP A 16 -0.74 5.68 6.77
N LEU A 17 -0.64 5.14 5.55
CA LEU A 17 0.48 4.32 5.09
C LEU A 17 1.48 5.12 4.26
N GLU A 18 2.76 5.00 4.57
CA GLU A 18 3.88 5.48 3.75
C GLU A 18 4.58 4.29 3.09
N THR A 19 4.72 4.30 1.77
CA THR A 19 5.49 3.29 1.04
C THR A 19 6.98 3.41 1.34
N ARG A 20 7.65 2.29 1.65
CA ARG A 20 9.11 2.30 1.90
C ARG A 20 9.88 1.66 0.76
N TRP A 21 9.64 0.38 0.53
CA TRP A 21 10.28 -0.38 -0.53
C TRP A 21 9.31 -1.44 -1.04
N TYR A 22 9.57 -1.93 -2.25
CA TYR A 22 8.75 -2.94 -2.89
C TYR A 22 9.58 -4.08 -3.43
N TRP A 23 8.90 -5.18 -3.71
CA TRP A 23 9.45 -6.30 -4.45
C TRP A 23 8.39 -6.82 -5.42
N ASN A 24 8.83 -7.59 -6.40
CA ASN A 24 7.92 -8.26 -7.33
C ASN A 24 7.73 -9.71 -6.86
N THR A 25 6.49 -10.19 -6.85
CA THR A 25 6.19 -11.60 -6.59
C THR A 25 6.50 -12.44 -7.83
N LYS A 26 6.52 -13.77 -7.69
CA LYS A 26 6.66 -14.70 -8.82
C LYS A 26 5.58 -14.50 -9.90
N SER A 27 4.43 -13.95 -9.53
CA SER A 27 3.31 -13.65 -10.42
C SER A 27 3.45 -12.30 -11.15
N GLY A 28 4.55 -11.56 -10.93
CA GLY A 28 4.76 -10.22 -11.50
C GLY A 28 4.00 -9.11 -10.80
N GLU A 29 3.36 -9.39 -9.66
CA GLU A 29 2.68 -8.36 -8.87
C GLU A 29 3.68 -7.62 -8.00
N ARG A 30 3.60 -6.28 -7.99
CA ARG A 30 4.42 -5.46 -7.10
C ARG A 30 3.78 -5.37 -5.72
N VAL A 31 4.53 -5.76 -4.69
CA VAL A 31 4.10 -5.68 -3.30
C VAL A 31 4.96 -4.66 -2.58
N TRP A 32 4.30 -3.76 -1.87
CA TRP A 32 4.87 -2.64 -1.16
C TRP A 32 4.88 -2.91 0.33
N LYS A 33 6.05 -2.78 0.96
CA LYS A 33 6.13 -2.61 2.41
C LYS A 33 5.77 -1.18 2.73
N CYS A 34 4.65 -1.03 3.41
CA CYS A 34 4.15 0.25 3.87
C CYS A 34 4.33 0.36 5.39
N VAL A 35 4.84 1.47 5.85
CA VAL A 35 4.92 1.80 7.28
C VAL A 35 3.76 2.71 7.60
N CYS A 36 3.04 2.38 8.65
CA CYS A 36 1.92 3.19 9.09
C CYS A 36 2.39 4.18 10.15
N THR A 37 1.74 5.34 10.19
CA THR A 37 1.94 6.33 11.26
C THR A 37 1.63 5.76 12.65
N CYS A 38 0.90 4.63 12.72
CA CYS A 38 0.66 3.81 13.91
C CYS A 38 1.96 3.25 14.56
N GLY A 39 3.09 3.26 13.84
CA GLY A 39 4.34 2.58 14.23
C GLY A 39 4.42 1.12 13.75
N GLY A 40 3.32 0.56 13.25
CA GLY A 40 3.27 -0.74 12.60
C GLY A 40 3.59 -0.67 11.11
N TYR A 41 3.62 -1.82 10.45
CA TYR A 41 3.83 -1.93 9.01
C TYR A 41 2.93 -3.01 8.41
N CYS A 42 2.61 -2.89 7.13
CA CYS A 42 1.85 -3.89 6.40
C CYS A 42 2.43 -4.07 4.98
N MET A 43 2.12 -5.21 4.38
CA MET A 43 2.53 -5.53 3.01
C MET A 43 1.29 -5.44 2.12
N VAL A 44 1.30 -4.51 1.19
CA VAL A 44 0.13 -4.20 0.36
C VAL A 44 0.52 -4.33 -1.10
N LYS A 45 -0.31 -5.01 -1.90
CA LYS A 45 -0.14 -5.04 -3.35
C LYS A 45 -0.27 -3.62 -3.92
N GLU A 46 0.51 -3.28 -4.93
CA GLU A 46 0.44 -1.97 -5.60
C GLU A 46 -0.99 -1.62 -6.03
N ARG A 47 -1.71 -2.62 -6.55
CA ARG A 47 -3.12 -2.49 -6.91
C ARG A 47 -4.02 -2.11 -5.71
N GLY A 48 -3.78 -2.70 -4.54
CA GLY A 48 -4.53 -2.37 -3.33
C GLY A 48 -4.26 -0.95 -2.83
N LEU A 49 -3.05 -0.42 -3.07
CA LEU A 49 -2.71 0.98 -2.79
C LEU A 49 -3.39 1.93 -3.80
N THR A 50 -3.32 1.64 -5.10
CA THR A 50 -3.92 2.49 -6.13
C THR A 50 -5.45 2.48 -6.10
N GLU A 51 -6.05 1.33 -5.78
CA GLU A 51 -7.50 1.19 -5.56
C GLU A 51 -7.95 1.69 -4.17
N HIS A 52 -7.02 2.15 -3.32
CA HIS A 52 -7.29 2.63 -1.95
C HIS A 52 -8.01 1.61 -1.06
N LEU A 53 -7.81 0.30 -1.32
CA LEU A 53 -8.39 -0.79 -0.54
C LEU A 53 -7.72 -0.91 0.84
N VAL A 54 -6.44 -0.52 0.94
CA VAL A 54 -5.68 -0.57 2.18
C VAL A 54 -5.08 0.80 2.45
N THR A 55 -5.55 1.44 3.52
CA THR A 55 -5.18 2.80 3.92
C THR A 55 -4.47 2.87 5.27
N ASN A 56 -4.39 1.75 5.99
CA ASN A 56 -3.77 1.66 7.31
C ASN A 56 -3.23 0.25 7.59
N CYS A 57 -2.39 0.12 8.63
CA CYS A 57 -1.80 -1.14 9.09
C CYS A 57 -2.81 -2.12 9.71
N GLY A 58 -4.09 -1.74 9.85
CA GLY A 58 -5.09 -2.41 10.69
C GLY A 58 -5.27 -1.79 12.07
N CYS A 59 -4.44 -0.81 12.47
CA CYS A 59 -4.48 -0.18 13.80
C CYS A 59 -5.76 0.61 14.10
N LYS A 60 -6.43 1.14 13.07
CA LYS A 60 -7.69 1.87 13.21
C LYS A 60 -8.91 0.97 12.96
N GLY A 61 -8.68 -0.32 12.70
CA GLY A 61 -9.71 -1.33 12.52
C GLY A 61 -10.24 -1.83 13.86
N GLY A 62 -11.11 -1.05 14.51
CA GLY A 62 -12.09 -1.62 15.42
C GLY A 62 -13.06 -2.45 14.59
N TYR A 63 -12.79 -3.75 14.44
CA TYR A 63 -13.77 -4.69 13.92
C TYR A 63 -14.95 -4.75 14.89
N GLY A 64 -15.94 -3.91 14.62
CA GLY A 64 -17.22 -3.87 15.30
C GLY A 64 -18.25 -3.19 14.41
N ARG A 65 -18.65 -3.87 13.33
CA ARG A 65 -19.99 -3.81 12.72
C ARG A 65 -20.30 -5.13 12.03
#